data_AF-A0A3S4UWP9-F1
#
_entry.id   AF-A0A3S4UWP9-F1
#
_cell.length_a   1.000
_cell.length_b   1.000
_cell.length_c   1.000
_cell.angle_alpha   90.00
_cell.angle_beta   90.00
_cell.angle_gamma   90.00
#
_symmetry.space_group_name_H-M   'P 1'
#
loop_
_entity.id
_entity.type
_entity.pdbx_description
1 polymer ?
#
loop_
_entity_poly.entity_id
_entity_poly.type
_entity_poly.pdbx_seq_one_letter_code
_entity_poly.pdbx_strand_id
1 'polypeptide(L)'
;MTECFASSQYYSGYTGSKVVSQQEFDRNGHTGWWVRTEIYVSIPNLPQVRGDVVDVVVMDTGQSDFMGVYFNSATIGDSARQKLVDAARESIQVS
;
A
#
# COMPACT_ATOMS: atom_id res chain seq x y z
N MET A 1 -11.02 2.31 -19.16
CA MET A 1 -9.70 1.66 -19.33
C MET A 1 -8.89 2.11 -18.12
N THR A 2 -8.73 1.25 -17.11
CA THR A 2 -7.94 1.61 -15.93
C THR A 2 -6.50 1.33 -16.29
N GLU A 3 -5.80 2.34 -16.80
CA GLU A 3 -4.38 2.25 -17.07
C GLU A 3 -3.65 2.20 -15.72
N CYS A 4 -3.33 0.99 -15.27
CA CYS A 4 -2.43 0.79 -14.14
C CYS A 4 -1.02 1.16 -14.62
N PHE A 5 -0.64 2.44 -14.49
CA PHE A 5 0.74 2.90 -14.64
C PHE A 5 1.58 2.50 -13.42
N ALA A 6 1.54 1.24 -13.01
CA ALA A 6 2.56 0.69 -12.13
C ALA A 6 3.75 0.35 -13.02
N SER A 7 4.66 1.30 -13.23
CA SER A 7 5.93 0.97 -13.87
C SER A 7 6.59 -0.13 -13.02
N SER A 8 6.79 -1.31 -13.60
CA SER A 8 7.28 -2.53 -12.94
C SER A 8 8.70 -2.41 -12.37
N GLN A 9 9.30 -1.21 -12.43
CA GLN A 9 10.62 -0.91 -11.89
C GLN A 9 10.67 -0.95 -10.37
N TYR A 10 9.55 -0.70 -9.66
CA TYR A 10 9.51 -0.75 -8.20
C TYR A 10 9.84 -2.14 -7.64
N TYR A 11 9.41 -3.21 -8.33
CA TYR A 11 9.60 -4.60 -7.89
C TYR A 11 10.27 -5.44 -8.97
N SER A 12 11.43 -5.00 -9.44
CA SER A 12 12.28 -5.84 -10.28
C SER A 12 12.61 -7.16 -9.55
N GLY A 13 12.51 -8.27 -10.26
CA GLY A 13 12.67 -9.60 -9.67
C GLY A 13 11.48 -10.07 -8.84
N TYR A 14 10.28 -9.54 -9.07
CA TYR A 14 9.03 -10.01 -8.46
C TYR A 14 8.89 -11.54 -8.52
N THR A 15 8.59 -12.15 -7.38
CA THR A 15 8.38 -13.61 -7.26
C THR A 15 6.99 -13.98 -6.77
N GLY A 16 6.24 -13.04 -6.20
CA GLY A 16 4.89 -13.29 -5.73
C GLY A 16 4.38 -12.21 -4.78
N SER A 17 3.13 -12.35 -4.37
CA SER A 17 2.51 -11.48 -3.38
C SER A 17 1.53 -12.24 -2.50
N LYS A 18 1.27 -11.70 -1.31
CA LYS A 18 0.34 -12.24 -0.34
C LYS A 18 -0.44 -11.10 0.31
N VAL A 19 -1.76 -11.10 0.15
CA VAL A 19 -2.63 -10.18 0.91
C VAL A 19 -2.57 -10.56 2.38
N VAL A 20 -2.20 -9.60 3.22
CA VAL A 20 -2.12 -9.73 4.68
C VAL A 20 -3.42 -9.27 5.33
N SER A 21 -3.99 -8.17 4.84
CA SER A 21 -5.28 -7.65 5.30
C SER A 21 -5.97 -6.91 4.16
N GLN A 22 -7.29 -6.95 4.15
CA GLN A 22 -8.10 -6.05 3.34
C GLN A 22 -9.40 -5.76 4.09
N GLN A 23 -9.82 -4.51 4.11
CA GLN A 23 -11.03 -4.10 4.80
C GLN A 23 -11.59 -2.80 4.24
N GLU A 24 -12.91 -2.72 4.24
CA GLU A 24 -13.63 -1.46 4.12
C GLU A 24 -13.54 -0.69 5.44
N PHE A 25 -13.55 0.63 5.35
CA PHE A 25 -13.62 1.49 6.52
C PHE A 25 -14.37 2.78 6.18
N ASP A 26 -14.91 3.44 7.20
CA ASP A 26 -15.55 4.75 7.09
C ASP A 26 -14.76 5.79 7.89
N ARG A 27 -14.62 6.99 7.32
CA ARG A 27 -14.11 8.18 8.00
C ARG A 27 -15.06 9.33 7.74
N ASN A 28 -15.84 9.71 8.76
CA ASN A 28 -16.77 10.84 8.69
C ASN A 28 -17.80 10.75 7.55
N GLY A 29 -18.30 9.54 7.25
CA GLY A 29 -19.24 9.32 6.15
C GLY A 29 -18.57 9.14 4.77
N HIS A 30 -17.24 9.15 4.74
CA HIS A 30 -16.46 8.83 3.55
C HIS A 30 -15.97 7.38 3.61
N THR A 31 -16.51 6.55 2.72
CA THR A 31 -16.13 5.14 2.60
C THR A 31 -14.76 5.02 1.92
N GLY A 32 -13.94 4.11 2.44
CA GLY A 32 -12.66 3.76 1.86
C GLY A 32 -12.40 2.26 1.91
N TRP A 33 -11.44 1.84 1.10
CA TRP A 33 -10.92 0.48 1.06
C TRP A 33 -9.42 0.51 1.34
N TRP A 34 -8.99 -0.34 2.27
CA TRP A 34 -7.57 -0.52 2.59
C TRP A 34 -7.17 -1.96 2.29
N VAL A 35 -6.03 -2.13 1.63
CA VAL A 35 -5.35 -3.42 1.48
C VAL A 35 -3.90 -3.32 1.92
N ARG A 36 -3.44 -4.33 2.65
CA ARG A 36 -2.03 -4.57 2.97
C ARG A 36 -1.58 -5.86 2.30
N THR A 37 -0.50 -5.77 1.54
CA THR A 37 0.06 -6.90 0.78
C THR A 37 1.55 -7.00 1.01
N GLU A 38 2.05 -8.20 1.28
CA GLU A 38 3.47 -8.50 1.15
C GLU A 38 3.76 -8.76 -0.33
N ILE A 39 4.72 -8.04 -0.89
CA ILE A 39 5.27 -8.23 -2.23
C ILE A 39 6.66 -8.80 -2.07
N TYR A 40 6.93 -9.94 -2.72
CA TYR A 40 8.22 -10.62 -2.64
C TYR A 40 9.04 -10.40 -3.90
N VAL A 41 10.35 -10.24 -3.71
CA VAL A 41 11.32 -10.11 -4.80
C VAL A 41 12.51 -11.04 -4.59
N SER A 42 13.18 -11.39 -5.69
CA SER A 42 14.46 -12.07 -5.70
C SER A 42 15.42 -11.27 -6.56
N ILE A 43 16.37 -10.60 -5.90
CA ILE A 43 17.32 -9.69 -6.53
C ILE A 43 18.73 -10.23 -6.21
N PRO A 44 19.49 -10.74 -7.21
CA PRO A 44 20.76 -11.42 -6.96
C PRO A 44 21.81 -10.60 -6.19
N ASN A 45 21.82 -9.27 -6.39
CA ASN A 45 22.74 -8.35 -5.72
C ASN A 45 22.24 -7.85 -4.36
N LEU A 46 21.02 -8.21 -3.94
CA LEU A 46 20.41 -7.85 -2.65
C LEU A 46 19.66 -9.05 -2.04
N PRO A 47 20.31 -10.20 -1.82
CA PRO A 47 19.64 -11.45 -1.41
C PRO A 47 18.95 -11.35 -0.04
N GLN A 48 19.35 -10.39 0.81
CA GLN A 48 18.73 -10.11 2.09
C GLN A 48 17.39 -9.37 1.99
N VAL A 49 17.11 -8.70 0.86
CA VAL A 49 15.86 -7.97 0.65
C VAL A 49 14.80 -8.95 0.15
N ARG A 50 13.86 -9.28 1.03
CA ARG A 50 12.75 -10.20 0.71
C ARG A 50 11.64 -9.54 -0.10
N GLY A 51 11.58 -8.21 -0.09
CA GLY A 51 10.51 -7.39 -0.67
C GLY A 51 9.90 -6.45 0.36
N ASP A 52 8.67 -6.02 0.13
CA ASP A 52 7.99 -4.97 0.91
C ASP A 52 6.63 -5.41 1.43
N VAL A 53 6.21 -4.85 2.56
CA VAL A 53 4.82 -4.71 2.96
C VAL A 53 4.29 -3.41 2.36
N VAL A 54 3.26 -3.52 1.53
CA VAL A 54 2.64 -2.40 0.82
C VAL A 54 1.26 -2.14 1.39
N ASP A 55 0.96 -0.88 1.69
CA ASP A 55 -0.35 -0.39 2.05
C ASP A 55 -0.92 0.47 0.93
N VAL A 56 -2.13 0.12 0.49
CA VAL A 56 -2.91 0.93 -0.45
C VAL A 56 -4.24 1.25 0.20
N VAL A 57 -4.56 2.53 0.28
CA VAL A 57 -5.86 3.04 0.71
C VAL A 57 -6.45 3.82 -0.46
N VAL A 58 -7.68 3.49 -0.83
CA VAL A 58 -8.50 4.25 -1.77
C VAL A 58 -9.71 4.74 -1.01
N MET A 59 -10.07 6.01 -1.16
CA MET A 59 -11.08 6.63 -0.33
C MET A 59 -11.87 7.69 -1.10
N ASP A 60 -13.18 7.72 -0.87
CA ASP A 60 -14.04 8.82 -1.28
C ASP A 60 -13.62 10.11 -0.55
N THR A 61 -13.34 11.19 -1.27
CA THR A 61 -13.00 12.48 -0.67
C THR A 61 -14.17 13.48 -0.67
N GLY A 62 -15.37 13.04 -1.09
CA GLY A 62 -16.53 13.91 -1.32
C GLY A 62 -16.46 14.71 -2.62
N GLN A 63 -15.45 14.46 -3.48
CA GLN A 63 -15.31 15.11 -4.78
C GLN A 63 -15.84 14.20 -5.87
N SER A 64 -16.63 14.74 -6.80
CA SER A 64 -17.42 13.93 -7.75
C SER A 64 -16.59 13.13 -8.75
N ASP A 65 -15.36 13.57 -9.03
CA ASP A 65 -14.60 13.11 -10.19
C ASP A 65 -13.29 12.40 -9.81
N PHE A 66 -12.98 12.28 -8.51
CA PHE A 66 -11.76 11.61 -8.07
C PHE A 66 -11.84 10.99 -6.68
N MET A 67 -10.99 9.98 -6.48
CA MET A 67 -10.75 9.33 -5.20
C MET A 67 -9.38 9.77 -4.65
N GLY A 68 -9.27 9.80 -3.33
CA GLY A 68 -7.98 9.88 -2.65
C GLY A 68 -7.26 8.55 -2.70
N VAL A 69 -5.94 8.59 -2.91
CA VAL A 69 -5.07 7.40 -2.83
C VAL A 69 -3.92 7.67 -1.86
N TYR A 70 -3.77 6.79 -0.88
CA TYR A 70 -2.56 6.69 -0.08
C TYR A 70 -1.85 5.39 -0.44
N PHE A 71 -0.57 5.50 -0.77
CA PHE A 71 0.31 4.38 -1.10
C PHE A 71 1.57 4.50 -0.24
N ASN A 72 1.97 3.40 0.39
CA ASN A 72 3.22 3.34 1.13
C ASN A 72 3.80 1.93 1.09
N SER A 73 5.11 1.81 1.24
CA SER A 73 5.80 0.53 1.35
C SER A 73 6.89 0.58 2.42
N ALA A 74 7.06 -0.54 3.13
CA ALA A 74 8.15 -0.75 4.06
C ALA A 74 8.76 -2.14 3.84
N THR A 75 10.08 -2.27 3.92
CA THR A 75 10.76 -3.56 3.72
C THR A 75 10.24 -4.61 4.69
N ILE A 76 9.99 -5.82 4.20
CA ILE A 76 9.54 -6.95 5.03
C ILE A 76 10.53 -7.19 6.17
N GLY A 77 10.04 -7.08 7.41
CA GLY A 77 10.84 -7.22 8.63
C GLY A 77 11.33 -5.90 9.24
N ASP A 78 11.22 -4.76 8.55
CA ASP A 78 11.53 -3.44 9.13
C ASP A 78 10.34 -2.91 9.93
N SER A 79 10.21 -3.43 11.16
CA SER A 79 9.14 -3.04 12.08
C SER A 79 9.17 -1.55 12.46
N ALA A 80 10.32 -0.89 12.38
CA ALA A 80 10.44 0.53 12.72
C ALA A 80 9.78 1.40 11.64
N ARG A 81 10.06 1.13 10.36
CA ARG A 81 9.38 1.81 9.24
C ARG A 81 7.91 1.42 9.18
N GLN A 82 7.57 0.15 9.43
CA GLN A 82 6.18 -0.30 9.40
C GLN A 82 5.30 0.48 10.39
N LYS A 83 5.79 0.77 11.60
CA LYS A 83 5.05 1.58 12.58
C LYS A 83 4.76 3.01 12.09
N LEU A 84 5.67 3.60 11.32
CA LEU A 84 5.45 4.92 10.73
C LEU A 84 4.38 4.86 9.63
N VAL A 85 4.40 3.81 8.81
CA VAL A 85 3.36 3.55 7.81
C VAL A 85 2.00 3.34 8.46
N ASP A 86 1.94 2.59 9.56
CA ASP A 86 0.72 2.36 10.34
C ASP A 86 0.16 3.68 10.87
N ALA A 87 1.00 4.49 11.52
CA ALA A 87 0.60 5.79 12.07
C ALA A 87 0.12 6.75 10.97
N ALA A 88 0.82 6.81 9.83
CA ALA A 88 0.42 7.64 8.70
C ALA A 88 -0.97 7.22 8.15
N ARG A 89 -1.19 5.91 7.93
CA ARG A 89 -2.49 5.36 7.50
C ARG A 89 -3.60 5.69 8.49
N GLU A 90 -3.34 5.52 9.79
CA GLU A 90 -4.34 5.77 10.84
C GLU A 90 -4.69 7.24 10.98
N SER A 91 -3.77 8.13 10.63
CA SER A 91 -3.98 9.58 10.66
C SER A 91 -4.76 10.15 9.48
N ILE A 92 -5.10 9.34 8.46
CA ILE A 92 -5.84 9.82 7.28
C ILE A 92 -7.18 10.42 7.70
N GLN A 93 -7.43 11.65 7.25
CA GLN A 93 -8.66 12.41 7.41
C GLN A 93 -9.16 12.89 6.05
N VAL A 94 -10.47 13.00 5.92
CA VAL A 94 -11.16 13.68 4.81
C VAL A 94 -11.92 14.85 5.41
N SER A 95 -11.78 16.02 4.78
CA SER A 95 -12.37 17.29 5.19
C SER A 95 -13.43 17.75 4.20
#